data_AF-A0A165AP64-F1
#
_entry.id   AF-A0A165AP64-F1
#
_cell.length_a   1.000
_cell.length_b   1.000
_cell.length_c   1.000
_cell.angle_alpha   90.00
_cell.angle_beta   90.00
_cell.angle_gamma   90.00
#
_symmetry.space_group_name_H-M   'P 1'
#
loop_
_entity.id
_entity.type
_entity.pdbx_description
1 polymer ?
#
loop_
_entity_poly.entity_id
_entity_poly.type
_entity_poly.pdbx_seq_one_letter_code
_entity_poly.pdbx_strand_id
1 'polypeptide(L)'
;LQLIGATIENSSFRLNGALISRCRVFVLERLTDEDITKIIVPAVDPDPTSSNTPSPPQFPAYPHLMPKLLSSLVSLSTDAAHTAFSLLELVLFAPPSTDPDALLSALRRPMSTSYDCMGESHIDMISAMHKSVRGSWPSTMFYWLARMLTAGEDPLYIVRRMVVCASEDIGLADNHALPIAMAAFQACQMIGMPECRINLAHLISYLSEAPKSTCAYEGYNRAEAAAKSDPMAPVPLTMRNALTKLMKELRYARGYCYNSDYT
;
A
#
# COMPACT_ATOMS: atom_id res chain seq x y z
N LEU A 1 -31.10 18.51 3.14
CA LEU A 1 -29.75 18.54 2.53
C LEU A 1 -29.32 17.11 2.31
N GLN A 2 -28.99 16.74 1.07
CA GLN A 2 -28.43 15.45 0.73
C GLN A 2 -26.93 15.66 0.46
N LEU A 3 -26.08 14.99 1.23
CA LEU A 3 -24.62 15.08 1.10
C LEU A 3 -24.14 13.90 0.26
N ILE A 4 -23.41 14.19 -0.81
CA ILE A 4 -22.72 13.19 -1.64
C ILE A 4 -21.24 13.54 -1.58
N GLY A 5 -20.43 12.61 -1.06
CA GLY A 5 -18.98 12.72 -1.03
C GLY A 5 -18.37 11.63 -1.88
N ALA A 6 -17.34 11.98 -2.66
CA ALA A 6 -16.54 11.04 -3.43
C ALA A 6 -15.10 11.07 -2.89
N THR A 7 -14.49 9.89 -2.76
CA THR A 7 -13.12 9.72 -2.28
C THR A 7 -12.47 8.55 -3.02
N ILE A 8 -11.17 8.66 -3.29
CA ILE A 8 -10.32 7.56 -3.76
C ILE A 8 -9.68 6.80 -2.59
N GLU A 9 -9.64 7.42 -1.41
CA GLU A 9 -9.14 6.79 -0.18
C GLU A 9 -10.26 6.04 0.53
N ASN A 10 -9.92 4.99 1.26
CA ASN A 10 -10.87 4.26 2.08
C ASN A 10 -11.46 5.19 3.16
N SER A 11 -12.79 5.37 3.05
CA SER A 11 -13.60 6.23 3.90
C SER A 11 -13.40 6.00 5.42
N SER A 12 -13.08 4.79 5.86
CA SER A 12 -12.88 4.50 7.29
C SER A 12 -11.62 5.09 7.89
N PHE A 13 -10.61 5.44 7.08
CA PHE A 13 -9.34 5.98 7.59
C PHE A 13 -9.36 7.48 7.82
N ARG A 14 -10.14 8.24 7.04
CA ARG A 14 -10.11 9.71 7.05
C ARG A 14 -11.39 10.37 7.53
N LEU A 15 -12.53 9.69 7.48
CA LEU A 15 -13.82 10.29 7.83
C LEU A 15 -14.20 10.00 9.28
N ASN A 16 -14.79 11.01 9.92
CA ASN A 16 -15.31 10.90 11.29
C ASN A 16 -16.50 9.92 11.33
N GLY A 17 -16.54 9.06 12.35
CA GLY A 17 -17.64 8.12 12.60
C GLY A 17 -19.04 8.75 12.63
N ALA A 18 -19.16 10.03 13.04
CA ALA A 18 -20.43 10.76 13.02
C ALA A 18 -21.01 10.96 11.60
N LEU A 19 -20.15 11.02 10.57
CA LEU A 19 -20.56 11.07 9.16
C LEU A 19 -20.79 9.67 8.62
N ILE A 20 -19.90 8.71 8.90
CA ILE A 20 -20.02 7.32 8.44
C ILE A 20 -21.34 6.69 8.90
N SER A 21 -21.79 6.99 10.12
CA SER A 21 -23.08 6.50 10.66
C SER A 21 -24.33 7.04 9.93
N ARG A 22 -24.21 8.12 9.17
CA ARG A 22 -25.34 8.78 8.47
C ARG A 22 -25.22 8.73 6.95
N CYS A 23 -24.10 8.26 6.42
CA CYS A 23 -23.84 8.13 4.99
C CYS A 23 -23.83 6.66 4.58
N ARG A 24 -24.46 6.33 3.44
CA ARG A 24 -24.28 5.03 2.81
C ARG A 24 -22.98 5.04 2.00
N VAL A 25 -22.12 4.06 2.23
CA VAL A 25 -20.88 3.88 1.48
C VAL A 25 -21.19 3.02 0.26
N PHE A 26 -20.86 3.52 -0.92
CA PHE A 26 -20.89 2.77 -2.17
C PHE A 26 -19.44 2.59 -2.65
N VAL A 27 -19.05 1.35 -2.91
CA VAL A 27 -17.76 1.03 -3.52
C VAL A 27 -17.95 1.07 -5.02
N LEU A 28 -17.20 1.93 -5.70
CA LEU A 28 -17.13 1.96 -7.15
C LEU A 28 -15.87 1.20 -7.57
N GLU A 29 -16.05 0.20 -8.42
CA GLU A 29 -14.93 -0.56 -8.97
C GLU A 29 -14.30 0.17 -10.15
N ARG A 30 -13.05 -0.18 -10.42
CA ARG A 30 -12.31 0.27 -11.59
C ARG A 30 -13.01 -0.22 -12.87
N LEU A 31 -13.03 0.63 -13.90
CA LEU A 31 -13.67 0.28 -15.17
C LEU A 31 -12.83 -0.72 -15.94
N THR A 32 -13.45 -1.73 -16.54
CA THR A 32 -12.72 -2.63 -17.44
C THR A 32 -12.41 -1.93 -18.77
N ASP A 33 -11.45 -2.46 -19.53
CA ASP A 33 -11.17 -2.02 -20.90
C ASP A 33 -12.43 -2.00 -21.78
N GLU A 34 -13.33 -2.98 -21.58
CA GLU A 34 -14.61 -3.05 -22.28
C GLU A 34 -15.55 -1.90 -21.90
N ASP A 35 -15.60 -1.55 -20.62
CA ASP A 35 -16.44 -0.46 -20.12
C ASP A 35 -15.92 0.90 -20.61
N ILE A 36 -14.61 1.09 -20.59
CA ILE A 36 -13.98 2.30 -21.14
C ILE A 36 -14.26 2.40 -22.65
N THR A 37 -14.16 1.29 -23.38
CA THR A 37 -14.49 1.27 -24.82
C THR A 37 -15.93 1.67 -25.07
N LYS A 38 -16.89 1.17 -24.26
CA LYS A 38 -18.31 1.54 -24.35
C LYS A 38 -18.58 3.02 -24.03
N ILE A 39 -17.69 3.68 -23.28
CA ILE A 39 -17.80 5.11 -22.96
C ILE A 39 -17.18 5.98 -24.07
N ILE A 40 -16.02 5.57 -24.60
CA ILE A 40 -15.27 6.35 -25.60
C ILE A 40 -15.91 6.27 -26.98
N VAL A 41 -16.31 5.07 -27.42
CA VAL A 41 -16.81 4.86 -28.80
C VAL A 41 -18.02 5.77 -29.10
N PRO A 42 -19.05 5.88 -28.24
CA PRO A 42 -20.17 6.80 -28.46
C PRO A 42 -19.79 8.29 -28.39
N ALA A 43 -18.70 8.64 -27.69
CA ALA A 43 -18.25 10.03 -27.59
C ALA A 43 -17.57 10.52 -28.87
N VAL A 44 -17.03 9.59 -29.68
CA VAL A 44 -16.41 9.90 -30.97
C VAL A 44 -17.41 9.72 -32.13
N ASP A 45 -18.39 8.84 -31.96
CA ASP A 45 -19.49 8.63 -32.91
C ASP A 45 -20.85 8.68 -32.19
N PRO A 46 -21.51 9.85 -32.15
CA PRO A 46 -22.75 10.03 -31.39
C PRO A 46 -23.97 9.29 -31.98
N ASP A 47 -23.83 8.57 -33.10
CA ASP A 47 -24.97 8.03 -33.86
C ASP A 47 -24.77 6.55 -34.30
N PRO A 48 -24.82 5.56 -33.38
CA PRO A 48 -24.60 4.15 -33.72
C PRO A 48 -25.72 3.49 -34.56
N THR A 49 -26.77 4.23 -34.92
CA THR A 49 -27.96 3.69 -35.61
C THR A 49 -28.16 4.20 -37.04
N SER A 50 -27.25 5.01 -37.58
CA SER A 50 -27.41 5.61 -38.91
C SER A 50 -26.25 5.26 -39.85
N SER A 51 -26.19 4.02 -40.36
CA SER A 51 -26.04 3.73 -41.80
C SER A 51 -25.58 2.29 -42.09
N ASN A 52 -26.48 1.50 -42.67
CA ASN A 52 -26.15 0.32 -43.49
C ASN A 52 -25.78 0.76 -44.91
N THR A 53 -24.67 1.49 -45.08
CA THR A 53 -24.10 1.75 -46.41
C THR A 53 -22.57 1.64 -46.39
N PRO A 54 -21.94 1.07 -47.43
CA PRO A 54 -20.49 0.99 -47.51
C PRO A 54 -19.94 2.36 -47.89
N SER A 55 -19.41 3.11 -46.91
CA SER A 55 -18.84 4.44 -47.10
C SER A 55 -17.51 4.58 -46.33
N PRO A 56 -16.66 5.57 -46.71
CA PRO A 56 -15.19 5.56 -46.59
C PRO A 56 -14.73 5.90 -45.15
N PRO A 57 -13.42 6.13 -44.84
CA PRO A 57 -12.89 5.90 -43.49
C PRO A 57 -13.68 6.65 -42.43
N GLN A 58 -14.00 5.95 -41.34
CA GLN A 58 -14.94 6.37 -40.27
C GLN A 58 -14.63 7.75 -39.63
N PHE A 59 -13.46 8.36 -39.89
CA PHE A 59 -13.06 9.66 -39.33
C PHE A 59 -12.32 10.54 -40.37
N PRO A 60 -13.00 11.24 -41.28
CA PRO A 60 -12.34 12.11 -42.28
C PRO A 60 -11.72 13.39 -41.67
N ALA A 61 -12.14 13.80 -40.47
CA ALA A 61 -11.61 14.96 -39.76
C ALA A 61 -10.43 14.65 -38.81
N TYR A 62 -10.26 13.37 -38.43
CA TYR A 62 -9.24 12.93 -37.46
C TYR A 62 -8.53 11.67 -37.97
N PRO A 63 -7.50 11.81 -38.85
CA PRO A 63 -6.82 10.68 -39.49
C PRO A 63 -6.12 9.74 -38.49
N HIS A 64 -5.87 10.23 -37.27
CA HIS A 64 -5.16 9.50 -36.22
C HIS A 64 -6.02 8.49 -35.49
N LEU A 65 -7.35 8.56 -35.59
CA LEU A 65 -8.27 7.75 -34.81
C LEU A 65 -8.44 6.33 -35.41
N MET A 66 -7.33 5.60 -35.44
CA MET A 66 -7.27 4.22 -35.88
C MET A 66 -7.66 3.26 -34.74
N PRO A 67 -8.21 2.06 -35.04
CA PRO A 67 -8.55 1.06 -34.02
C PRO A 67 -7.36 0.68 -33.10
N LYS A 68 -6.14 0.70 -33.64
CA LYS A 68 -4.89 0.48 -32.89
C LYS A 68 -4.60 1.58 -31.86
N LEU A 69 -4.93 2.83 -32.17
CA LEU A 69 -4.74 3.96 -31.26
C LEU A 69 -5.82 3.95 -30.17
N LEU A 70 -7.08 3.65 -30.52
CA LEU A 70 -8.17 3.51 -29.55
C LEU A 70 -7.90 2.40 -28.53
N SER A 71 -7.52 1.21 -28.99
CA SER A 71 -7.13 0.11 -28.08
C SER A 71 -5.94 0.47 -27.20
N SER A 72 -4.95 1.18 -27.75
CA SER A 72 -3.82 1.68 -26.96
C SER A 72 -4.25 2.72 -25.93
N LEU A 73 -5.17 3.61 -26.27
CA LEU A 73 -5.70 4.65 -25.37
C LEU A 73 -6.50 4.02 -24.21
N VAL A 74 -7.37 3.05 -24.51
CA VAL A 74 -8.09 2.26 -23.51
C VAL A 74 -7.10 1.59 -22.56
N SER A 75 -6.13 0.85 -23.09
CA SER A 75 -5.10 0.19 -22.28
C SER A 75 -4.27 1.18 -21.45
N LEU A 76 -4.01 2.37 -21.99
CA LEU A 76 -3.28 3.42 -21.29
C LEU A 76 -4.11 4.09 -20.20
N SER A 77 -5.42 4.19 -20.34
CA SER A 77 -6.29 4.89 -19.39
C SER A 77 -6.37 4.26 -17.99
N THR A 78 -5.77 3.08 -17.77
CA THR A 78 -5.63 2.39 -16.48
C THR A 78 -6.93 2.41 -15.67
N ASP A 79 -8.01 1.93 -16.29
CA ASP A 79 -9.33 1.78 -15.67
C ASP A 79 -10.06 3.08 -15.27
N ALA A 80 -9.58 4.25 -15.73
CA ALA A 80 -10.13 5.56 -15.41
C ALA A 80 -10.69 6.30 -16.64
N ALA A 81 -12.01 6.48 -16.69
CA ALA A 81 -12.69 7.15 -17.81
C ALA A 81 -12.21 8.59 -18.05
N HIS A 82 -11.94 9.36 -16.98
CA HIS A 82 -11.42 10.73 -17.11
C HIS A 82 -10.09 10.75 -17.88
N THR A 83 -9.16 9.86 -17.52
CA THR A 83 -7.87 9.73 -18.17
C THR A 83 -8.02 9.35 -19.64
N ALA A 84 -8.93 8.42 -19.94
CA ALA A 84 -9.31 8.07 -21.30
C ALA A 84 -9.79 9.29 -22.10
N PHE A 85 -10.68 10.11 -21.56
CA PHE A 85 -11.15 11.33 -22.22
C PHE A 85 -10.03 12.36 -22.41
N SER A 86 -9.16 12.56 -21.41
CA SER A 86 -8.01 13.47 -21.55
C SER A 86 -7.03 13.00 -22.64
N LEU A 87 -6.77 11.70 -22.74
CA LEU A 87 -5.95 11.14 -23.81
C LEU A 87 -6.63 11.29 -25.18
N LEU A 88 -7.95 11.09 -25.24
CA LEU A 88 -8.73 11.25 -26.46
C LEU A 88 -8.68 12.70 -26.94
N GLU A 89 -8.85 13.64 -26.02
CA GLU A 89 -8.73 15.08 -26.29
C GLU A 89 -7.36 15.42 -26.88
N LEU A 90 -6.26 14.91 -26.29
CA LEU A 90 -4.91 15.09 -26.83
C LEU A 90 -4.75 14.53 -28.25
N VAL A 91 -5.39 13.40 -28.56
CA VAL A 91 -5.39 12.81 -29.90
C VAL A 91 -6.22 13.66 -30.88
N LEU A 92 -7.36 14.20 -30.46
CA LEU A 92 -8.22 15.05 -31.30
C LEU A 92 -7.58 16.41 -31.59
N PHE A 93 -6.81 16.98 -30.66
CA PHE A 93 -6.08 18.23 -30.86
C PHE A 93 -4.74 18.06 -31.60
N ALA A 94 -4.28 16.83 -31.85
CA ALA A 94 -3.03 16.59 -32.55
C ALA A 94 -3.12 17.00 -34.04
N PRO A 95 -2.09 17.67 -34.60
CA PRO A 95 -2.07 18.03 -36.02
C PRO A 95 -2.18 16.80 -36.93
N PRO A 96 -2.90 16.87 -38.08
CA PRO A 96 -3.07 15.73 -38.99
C PRO A 96 -1.76 15.20 -39.60
N SER A 97 -0.67 15.96 -39.52
CA SER A 97 0.67 15.59 -40.00
C SER A 97 1.53 14.85 -38.98
N THR A 98 1.06 14.66 -37.75
CA THR A 98 1.80 13.96 -36.70
C THR A 98 1.90 12.47 -36.98
N ASP A 99 3.10 11.90 -36.82
CA ASP A 99 3.30 10.46 -36.95
C ASP A 99 2.58 9.69 -35.83
N PRO A 100 1.71 8.70 -36.14
CA PRO A 100 0.96 7.94 -35.14
C PRO A 100 1.85 7.21 -34.13
N ASP A 101 3.03 6.74 -34.51
CA ASP A 101 3.95 6.07 -33.57
C ASP A 101 4.60 7.08 -32.61
N ALA A 102 4.96 8.27 -33.09
CA ALA A 102 5.40 9.38 -32.25
C ALA A 102 4.31 9.83 -31.26
N LEU A 103 3.05 9.92 -31.70
CA LEU A 103 1.90 10.25 -30.86
C LEU A 103 1.68 9.20 -29.75
N LEU A 104 1.72 7.91 -30.09
CA LEU A 104 1.66 6.81 -29.13
C LEU A 104 2.78 6.87 -28.08
N SER A 105 4.00 7.22 -28.51
CA SER A 105 5.14 7.37 -27.60
C SER A 105 4.96 8.54 -26.62
N ALA A 106 4.33 9.63 -27.07
CA ALA A 106 4.04 10.81 -26.26
C ALA A 106 2.95 10.51 -25.22
N LEU A 107 1.91 9.75 -25.58
CA LEU A 107 0.82 9.35 -24.68
C LEU A 107 1.28 8.42 -23.55
N ARG A 108 2.37 7.65 -23.74
CA ARG A 108 2.93 6.74 -22.73
C ARG A 108 3.75 7.43 -21.64
N ARG A 109 4.33 8.60 -21.92
CA ARG A 109 5.25 9.30 -20.99
C ARG A 109 4.61 9.78 -19.68
N PRO A 110 3.36 10.30 -19.64
CA PRO A 110 2.74 10.81 -18.42
C PRO A 110 2.30 9.72 -17.42
N MET A 111 2.16 8.47 -17.86
CA MET A 111 1.48 7.42 -17.09
C MET A 111 2.40 6.51 -16.29
N SER A 112 3.70 6.51 -16.59
CA SER A 112 4.67 5.67 -15.90
C SER A 112 4.91 6.08 -14.43
N THR A 113 4.25 7.14 -13.96
CA THR A 113 4.34 7.73 -12.61
C THR A 113 3.02 7.75 -11.86
N SER A 114 2.02 6.94 -12.24
CA SER A 114 0.80 6.79 -11.43
C SER A 114 1.07 5.88 -10.22
N TYR A 115 1.83 6.40 -9.27
CA TYR A 115 1.82 5.91 -7.90
C TYR A 115 1.32 7.04 -7.03
N ASP A 116 0.22 6.78 -6.34
CA ASP A 116 -0.28 7.67 -5.32
C ASP A 116 0.38 7.31 -3.98
N CYS A 117 1.39 8.09 -3.58
CA CYS A 117 2.10 7.92 -2.31
C CYS A 117 1.21 8.18 -1.08
N MET A 118 -0.02 8.66 -1.26
CA MET A 118 -0.92 9.04 -0.16
C MET A 118 -2.23 8.23 -0.15
N GLY A 119 -2.49 7.44 -1.19
CA GLY A 119 -3.73 6.68 -1.38
C GLY A 119 -3.66 5.21 -0.97
N GLU A 120 -4.71 4.46 -1.34
CA GLU A 120 -4.84 3.02 -1.07
C GLU A 120 -3.70 2.19 -1.66
N SER A 121 -3.23 2.58 -2.85
CA SER A 121 -2.16 1.88 -3.58
C SER A 121 -0.85 1.77 -2.77
N HIS A 122 -0.50 2.84 -2.05
CA HIS A 122 0.65 2.86 -1.14
C HIS A 122 0.50 1.81 -0.01
N ILE A 123 -0.69 1.74 0.61
CA ILE A 123 -1.01 0.79 1.68
C ILE A 123 -0.97 -0.66 1.15
N ASP A 124 -1.49 -0.89 -0.06
CA ASP A 124 -1.50 -2.21 -0.66
C ASP A 124 -0.09 -2.71 -0.99
N MET A 125 0.75 -1.85 -1.56
CA MET A 125 2.13 -2.23 -1.92
C MET A 125 2.98 -2.55 -0.71
N ILE A 126 2.90 -1.74 0.34
CA ILE A 126 3.65 -2.03 1.57
C ILE A 126 3.12 -3.28 2.28
N SER A 127 1.80 -3.50 2.24
CA SER A 127 1.15 -4.70 2.78
C SER A 127 1.53 -5.95 1.99
N ALA A 128 1.60 -5.87 0.66
CA ALA A 128 2.07 -6.94 -0.20
C ALA A 128 3.55 -7.27 0.06
N MET A 129 4.40 -6.24 0.24
CA MET A 129 5.80 -6.44 0.63
C MET A 129 5.91 -7.13 2.00
N HIS A 130 5.16 -6.67 3.01
CA HIS A 130 5.12 -7.27 4.35
C HIS A 130 4.71 -8.75 4.27
N LYS A 131 3.61 -9.06 3.58
CA LYS A 131 3.17 -10.46 3.38
C LYS A 131 4.20 -11.31 2.65
N SER A 132 4.96 -10.72 1.72
CA SER A 132 6.04 -11.41 1.02
C SER A 132 7.20 -11.76 1.96
N VAL A 133 7.48 -10.93 2.98
CA VAL A 133 8.43 -11.26 4.05
C VAL A 133 7.97 -12.50 4.81
N ARG A 134 6.70 -12.49 5.25
CA ARG A 134 6.09 -13.61 5.98
C ARG A 134 6.09 -14.90 5.17
N GLY A 135 5.87 -14.80 3.86
CA GLY A 135 5.90 -15.92 2.91
C GLY A 135 7.31 -16.36 2.48
N SER A 136 8.38 -15.68 2.91
CA SER A 136 9.75 -15.94 2.45
C SER A 136 9.90 -15.90 0.92
N TRP A 137 9.32 -14.86 0.28
CA TRP A 137 9.35 -14.68 -1.18
C TRP A 137 10.26 -13.51 -1.60
N PRO A 138 11.59 -13.71 -1.68
CA PRO A 138 12.55 -12.62 -1.91
C PRO A 138 12.35 -11.90 -3.24
N SER A 139 12.05 -12.63 -4.32
CA SER A 139 11.78 -12.05 -5.64
C SER A 139 10.59 -11.08 -5.64
N THR A 140 9.53 -11.44 -4.91
CA THR A 140 8.32 -10.61 -4.78
C THR A 140 8.59 -9.38 -3.92
N MET A 141 9.39 -9.52 -2.86
CA MET A 141 9.82 -8.38 -2.03
C MET A 141 10.63 -7.36 -2.83
N PHE A 142 11.59 -7.82 -3.66
CA PHE A 142 12.36 -6.92 -4.53
C PHE A 142 11.48 -6.19 -5.54
N TYR A 143 10.50 -6.88 -6.12
CA TYR A 143 9.56 -6.27 -7.04
C TYR A 143 8.77 -5.13 -6.36
N TRP A 144 8.21 -5.36 -5.17
CA TRP A 144 7.47 -4.33 -4.44
C TRP A 144 8.36 -3.18 -3.98
N LEU A 145 9.58 -3.47 -3.50
CA LEU A 145 10.55 -2.45 -3.17
C LEU A 145 10.88 -1.57 -4.38
N ALA A 146 11.22 -2.19 -5.52
CA ALA A 146 11.55 -1.47 -6.73
C ALA A 146 10.39 -0.57 -7.17
N ARG A 147 9.16 -1.12 -7.17
CA ARG A 147 7.95 -0.35 -7.48
C ARG A 147 7.76 0.85 -6.58
N MET A 148 7.85 0.66 -5.25
CA MET A 148 7.70 1.75 -4.28
C MET A 148 8.80 2.82 -4.46
N LEU A 149 10.05 2.42 -4.67
CA LEU A 149 11.15 3.38 -4.87
C LEU A 149 11.04 4.14 -6.20
N THR A 150 10.68 3.47 -7.30
CA THR A 150 10.45 4.13 -8.61
C THR A 150 9.29 5.11 -8.57
N ALA A 151 8.35 4.84 -7.69
CA ALA A 151 7.19 5.65 -7.42
C ALA A 151 7.44 6.88 -6.54
N GLY A 152 8.62 6.98 -5.92
CA GLY A 152 8.95 8.09 -5.01
C GLY A 152 8.48 7.88 -3.57
N GLU A 153 8.24 6.65 -3.14
CA GLU A 153 7.91 6.32 -1.75
C GLU A 153 9.07 6.67 -0.80
N ASP A 154 8.75 7.11 0.42
CA ASP A 154 9.76 7.43 1.43
C ASP A 154 10.52 6.14 1.82
N PRO A 155 11.84 6.04 1.58
CA PRO A 155 12.61 4.87 1.97
C PRO A 155 12.57 4.64 3.49
N LEU A 156 12.44 5.70 4.29
CA LEU A 156 12.30 5.58 5.74
C LEU A 156 10.96 4.95 6.13
N TYR A 157 9.91 5.17 5.35
CA TYR A 157 8.64 4.47 5.56
C TYR A 157 8.79 2.97 5.34
N ILE A 158 9.43 2.58 4.25
CA ILE A 158 9.69 1.18 3.92
C ILE A 158 10.48 0.51 5.04
N VAL A 159 11.62 1.07 5.47
CA VAL A 159 12.44 0.45 6.51
C VAL A 159 11.77 0.41 7.89
N ARG A 160 10.93 1.40 8.26
CA ARG A 160 10.12 1.32 9.49
C ARG A 160 9.24 0.08 9.51
N ARG A 161 8.63 -0.27 8.36
CA ARG A 161 7.81 -1.48 8.24
C ARG A 161 8.64 -2.75 8.31
N MET A 162 9.86 -2.73 7.80
CA MET A 162 10.79 -3.85 7.90
C MET A 162 11.29 -4.06 9.33
N VAL A 163 11.49 -2.99 10.11
CA VAL A 163 11.77 -3.07 11.55
C VAL A 163 10.62 -3.76 12.30
N VAL A 164 9.36 -3.47 11.93
CA VAL A 164 8.20 -4.19 12.47
C VAL A 164 8.26 -5.67 12.09
N CYS A 165 8.50 -6.01 10.81
CA CYS A 165 8.62 -7.40 10.36
C CYS A 165 9.69 -8.18 11.14
N ALA A 166 10.82 -7.54 11.45
CA ALA A 166 11.90 -8.16 12.20
C ALA A 166 11.47 -8.65 13.60
N SER A 167 10.55 -7.94 14.27
CA SER A 167 10.01 -8.35 15.58
C SER A 167 8.72 -9.16 15.48
N GLU A 168 7.88 -8.89 14.48
CA GLU A 168 6.56 -9.53 14.30
C GLU A 168 6.67 -10.91 13.66
N ASP A 169 7.40 -11.02 12.55
CA ASP A 169 7.40 -12.21 11.69
C ASP A 169 8.66 -13.07 11.84
N ILE A 170 9.79 -12.48 12.24
CA ILE A 170 11.05 -13.20 12.53
C ILE A 170 11.15 -13.46 14.03
N GLY A 171 11.03 -12.40 14.85
CA GLY A 171 10.92 -12.50 16.30
C GLY A 171 12.10 -13.23 16.95
N LEU A 172 11.80 -14.15 17.86
CA LEU A 172 12.81 -14.91 18.62
C LEU A 172 13.46 -16.05 17.81
N ALA A 173 12.98 -16.33 16.59
CA ALA A 173 13.62 -17.34 15.76
C ALA A 173 15.01 -16.88 15.29
N ASP A 174 15.21 -15.57 15.15
CA ASP A 174 16.51 -14.98 14.87
C ASP A 174 16.63 -13.59 15.51
N ASN A 175 17.38 -13.54 16.62
CA ASN A 175 17.60 -12.33 17.40
C ASN A 175 18.46 -11.27 16.70
N HIS A 176 19.10 -11.60 15.56
CA HIS A 176 19.90 -10.64 14.79
C HIS A 176 19.03 -9.78 13.85
N ALA A 177 17.80 -10.19 13.54
CA ALA A 177 16.93 -9.49 12.59
C ALA A 177 16.61 -8.05 13.00
N LEU A 178 16.24 -7.82 14.25
CA LEU A 178 15.92 -6.48 14.73
C LEU A 178 17.16 -5.55 14.74
N PRO A 179 18.33 -5.96 15.28
CA PRO A 179 19.56 -5.18 15.15
C PRO A 179 19.93 -4.82 13.70
N ILE A 180 19.83 -5.77 12.76
CA ILE A 180 20.14 -5.53 11.34
C ILE A 180 19.13 -4.56 10.73
N ALA A 181 17.84 -4.69 11.05
CA ALA A 181 16.81 -3.76 10.59
C ALA A 181 17.04 -2.34 11.11
N MET A 182 17.46 -2.19 12.37
CA MET A 182 17.79 -0.88 12.96
C MET A 182 19.07 -0.28 12.33
N ALA A 183 20.07 -1.10 12.04
CA ALA A 183 21.27 -0.64 11.32
C ALA A 183 20.93 -0.17 9.89
N ALA A 184 20.08 -0.92 9.18
CA ALA A 184 19.58 -0.53 7.86
C ALA A 184 18.74 0.76 7.92
N PHE A 185 17.95 0.95 8.98
CA PHE A 185 17.21 2.19 9.22
C PHE A 185 18.16 3.39 9.32
N GLN A 186 19.19 3.29 10.16
CA GLN A 186 20.20 4.33 10.31
C GLN A 186 20.96 4.57 8.99
N ALA A 187 21.33 3.50 8.28
CA ALA A 187 21.99 3.62 6.99
C ALA A 187 21.12 4.39 5.97
N CYS A 188 19.82 4.13 5.93
CA CYS A 188 18.92 4.86 5.03
C CYS A 188 18.73 6.33 5.42
N GLN A 189 18.73 6.65 6.73
CA GLN A 189 18.71 8.05 7.18
C GLN A 189 19.98 8.80 6.80
N MET A 190 21.13 8.16 6.96
CA MET A 190 22.44 8.80 6.77
C MET A 190 22.84 8.92 5.29
N ILE A 191 22.52 7.91 4.49
CA ILE A 191 22.98 7.84 3.09
C ILE A 191 21.97 8.49 2.13
N GLY A 192 20.66 8.32 2.36
CA GLY A 192 19.63 8.82 1.45
C GLY A 192 19.56 8.08 0.10
N MET A 193 18.67 8.54 -0.77
CA MET A 193 18.51 7.99 -2.13
C MET A 193 19.51 8.65 -3.11
N PRO A 194 20.01 7.90 -4.12
CA PRO A 194 19.56 6.55 -4.50
C PRO A 194 20.22 5.40 -3.73
N GLU A 195 21.38 5.58 -3.08
CA GLU A 195 22.20 4.50 -2.50
C GLU A 195 21.50 3.72 -1.38
N CYS A 196 20.57 4.32 -0.62
CA CYS A 196 19.75 3.63 0.39
C CYS A 196 18.99 2.42 -0.17
N ARG A 197 18.67 2.39 -1.48
CA ARG A 197 18.06 1.21 -2.12
C ARG A 197 18.86 -0.07 -1.91
N ILE A 198 20.19 0.03 -1.80
CA ILE A 198 21.10 -1.10 -1.59
C ILE A 198 20.98 -1.62 -0.16
N ASN A 199 20.87 -0.72 0.82
CA ASN A 199 20.67 -1.06 2.23
C ASN A 199 19.30 -1.75 2.44
N LEU A 200 18.26 -1.23 1.81
CA LEU A 200 16.92 -1.83 1.83
C LEU A 200 16.93 -3.22 1.18
N ALA A 201 17.58 -3.36 0.03
CA ALA A 201 17.71 -4.64 -0.66
C ALA A 201 18.43 -5.70 0.21
N HIS A 202 19.51 -5.30 0.90
CA HIS A 202 20.22 -6.19 1.82
C HIS A 202 19.31 -6.66 2.97
N LEU A 203 18.60 -5.72 3.61
CA LEU A 203 17.66 -6.07 4.68
C LEU A 203 16.53 -7.00 4.18
N ILE A 204 16.02 -6.76 2.96
CA ILE A 204 14.97 -7.59 2.35
C ILE A 204 15.44 -9.03 2.20
N SER A 205 16.64 -9.24 1.64
CA SER A 205 17.22 -10.58 1.48
C SER A 205 17.31 -11.29 2.83
N TYR A 206 17.85 -10.59 3.83
CA TYR A 206 18.02 -11.13 5.17
C TYR A 206 16.69 -11.58 5.79
N LEU A 207 15.69 -10.69 5.81
CA LEU A 207 14.38 -11.01 6.40
C LEU A 207 13.63 -12.10 5.63
N SER A 208 13.89 -12.24 4.32
CA SER A 208 13.30 -13.30 3.49
C SER A 208 13.79 -14.68 3.93
N GLU A 209 15.10 -14.81 4.15
CA GLU A 209 15.77 -16.07 4.47
C GLU A 209 15.74 -16.43 5.97
N ALA A 210 15.53 -15.43 6.84
CA ALA A 210 15.47 -15.65 8.28
C ALA A 210 14.33 -16.63 8.68
N PRO A 211 14.54 -17.47 9.70
CA PRO A 211 13.48 -18.32 10.24
C PRO A 211 12.35 -17.46 10.82
N LYS A 212 11.10 -17.90 10.67
CA LYS A 212 9.93 -17.13 11.05
C LYS A 212 9.39 -17.56 12.41
N SER A 213 9.01 -16.59 13.25
CA SER A 213 8.32 -16.83 14.52
C SER A 213 7.52 -15.62 14.95
N THR A 214 6.22 -15.84 15.18
CA THR A 214 5.27 -14.84 15.68
C THR A 214 5.08 -14.92 17.20
N CYS A 215 5.88 -15.73 17.91
CA CYS A 215 5.66 -16.06 19.31
C CYS A 215 5.59 -14.83 20.24
N ALA A 216 6.49 -13.86 20.05
CA ALA A 216 6.50 -12.64 20.88
C ALA A 216 5.28 -11.76 20.58
N TYR A 217 4.95 -11.59 19.30
CA TYR A 217 3.80 -10.82 18.84
C TYR A 217 2.47 -11.42 19.33
N GLU A 218 2.25 -12.71 19.10
CA GLU A 218 1.04 -13.41 19.57
C GLU A 218 0.97 -13.51 21.09
N GLY A 219 2.12 -13.66 21.76
CA GLY A 219 2.23 -13.66 23.21
C GLY A 219 1.70 -12.35 23.81
N TYR A 220 2.14 -11.21 23.27
CA TYR A 220 1.65 -9.90 23.71
C TYR A 220 0.17 -9.71 23.41
N ASN A 221 -0.29 -10.04 22.19
CA ASN A 221 -1.69 -9.86 21.82
C ASN A 221 -2.66 -10.65 22.73
N ARG A 222 -2.27 -11.88 23.13
CA ARG A 222 -3.05 -12.67 24.09
C ARG A 222 -3.06 -12.04 25.49
N ALA A 223 -1.90 -11.54 25.95
CA ALA A 223 -1.81 -10.86 27.25
C ALA A 223 -2.63 -9.56 27.26
N GLU A 224 -2.59 -8.79 26.18
CA GLU A 224 -3.36 -7.55 26.02
C GLU A 224 -4.87 -7.84 26.03
N ALA A 225 -5.31 -8.89 25.33
CA ALA A 225 -6.71 -9.33 25.35
C ALA A 225 -7.18 -9.73 26.76
N ALA A 226 -6.34 -10.46 27.52
CA ALA A 226 -6.64 -10.82 28.90
C ALA A 226 -6.72 -9.57 29.81
N ALA A 227 -5.79 -8.64 29.68
CA ALA A 227 -5.80 -7.38 30.44
C ALA A 227 -7.05 -6.52 30.15
N LYS A 228 -7.53 -6.51 28.91
CA LYS A 228 -8.78 -5.84 28.53
C LYS A 228 -10.02 -6.52 29.14
N SER A 229 -9.98 -7.83 29.39
CA SER A 229 -11.10 -8.58 29.97
C SER A 229 -11.24 -8.38 31.49
N ASP A 230 -10.12 -8.20 32.20
CA ASP A 230 -10.10 -7.93 33.65
C ASP A 230 -9.18 -6.74 33.98
N PRO A 231 -9.63 -5.50 33.75
CA PRO A 231 -8.83 -4.30 33.95
C PRO A 231 -8.62 -3.94 35.44
N MET A 232 -9.36 -4.58 36.36
CA MET A 232 -9.32 -4.28 37.80
C MET A 232 -8.54 -5.33 38.60
N ALA A 233 -8.01 -6.37 37.94
CA ALA A 233 -7.16 -7.37 38.55
C ALA A 233 -6.02 -6.70 39.34
N PRO A 234 -5.98 -6.83 40.67
CA PRO A 234 -4.92 -6.22 41.45
C PRO A 234 -3.61 -7.02 41.29
N VAL A 235 -2.47 -6.34 41.36
CA VAL A 235 -1.17 -7.03 41.46
C VAL A 235 -1.17 -7.93 42.69
N PRO A 236 -0.83 -9.23 42.56
CA PRO A 236 -0.75 -10.16 43.69
C PRO A 236 0.16 -9.62 44.80
N LEU A 237 -0.22 -9.78 46.07
CA LEU A 237 0.54 -9.25 47.22
C LEU A 237 2.02 -9.69 47.23
N THR A 238 2.29 -10.90 46.75
CA THR A 238 3.63 -11.48 46.59
C THR A 238 4.49 -10.75 45.56
N MET A 239 3.88 -10.12 44.54
CA MET A 239 4.56 -9.37 43.47
C MET A 239 4.57 -7.85 43.72
N ARG A 240 3.91 -7.37 44.78
CA ARG A 240 3.90 -5.94 45.13
C ARG A 240 5.23 -5.50 45.71
N ASN A 241 5.62 -4.27 45.40
CA ASN A 241 6.80 -3.65 45.98
C ASN A 241 6.63 -3.38 47.49
N ALA A 242 7.68 -3.56 48.29
CA ALA A 242 7.64 -3.46 49.76
C ALA A 242 8.75 -2.54 50.32
N LEU A 243 8.73 -1.26 49.91
CA LEU A 243 9.78 -0.30 50.28
C LEU A 243 9.65 0.25 51.71
N THR A 244 8.42 0.50 52.18
CA THR A 244 8.18 1.08 53.51
C THR A 244 8.01 0.02 54.60
N LYS A 245 8.20 0.40 55.86
CA LYS A 245 7.94 -0.49 57.02
C LYS A 245 6.48 -0.96 57.04
N LEU A 246 5.55 -0.03 56.84
CA LEU A 246 4.12 -0.32 56.76
C LEU A 246 3.81 -1.35 55.65
N MET A 247 4.41 -1.24 54.46
CA MET A 247 4.19 -2.21 53.38
C MET A 247 4.67 -3.62 53.75
N LYS A 248 5.80 -3.73 54.44
CA LYS A 248 6.32 -5.02 54.94
C LYS A 248 5.43 -5.61 56.03
N GLU A 249 4.91 -4.78 56.92
CA GLU A 249 3.94 -5.16 57.95
C GLU A 249 2.62 -5.67 57.32
N LEU A 250 2.17 -5.01 56.24
CA LEU A 250 1.05 -5.42 55.40
C LEU A 250 1.36 -6.63 54.50
N ARG A 251 2.51 -7.29 54.70
CA ARG A 251 2.93 -8.52 54.01
C ARG A 251 3.16 -8.38 52.50
N TYR A 252 3.48 -7.18 52.02
CA TYR A 252 3.85 -6.99 50.61
C TYR A 252 5.18 -7.70 50.34
N ALA A 253 5.33 -8.28 49.15
CA ALA A 253 6.48 -9.09 48.74
C ALA A 253 6.79 -10.30 49.63
N ARG A 254 5.90 -10.68 50.57
CA ARG A 254 6.13 -11.83 51.44
C ARG A 254 6.15 -13.11 50.60
N GLY A 255 7.25 -13.84 50.62
CA GLY A 255 7.43 -15.08 49.84
C GLY A 255 7.90 -14.86 48.40
N TYR A 256 8.22 -13.61 48.02
CA TYR A 256 8.86 -13.34 46.75
C TYR A 256 10.28 -13.92 46.71
N CYS A 257 10.56 -14.77 45.72
CA CYS A 257 11.87 -15.39 45.53
C CYS A 257 12.61 -14.63 44.43
N TYR A 258 13.68 -13.92 44.81
CA TYR A 258 14.42 -13.01 43.92
C TYR A 258 15.55 -13.70 43.12
N ASN A 259 16.11 -14.79 43.65
CA ASN A 259 17.37 -15.34 43.13
C ASN A 259 17.17 -16.37 42.01
N SER A 260 18.16 -16.41 41.11
CA SER A 260 18.42 -17.50 40.16
C SER A 260 18.65 -18.86 40.81
N ASP A 261 18.95 -18.88 42.12
CA ASP A 261 19.24 -20.09 42.91
C ASP A 261 17.96 -20.83 43.36
N TYR A 262 16.77 -20.25 43.12
CA TYR A 262 15.49 -20.94 43.25
C TYR A 262 15.16 -21.59 41.90
N THR A 263 15.90 -22.64 41.53
CA THR A 263 15.56 -23.58 40.45
C THR A 263 15.28 -24.96 41.01
#